data_AF-A0A6G1G2G0-F1
#
_entry.id   AF-A0A6G1G2G0-F1
#
_cell.length_a   1.000
_cell.length_b   1.000
_cell.length_c   1.000
_cell.angle_alpha   90.00
_cell.angle_beta   90.00
_cell.angle_gamma   90.00
#
_symmetry.space_group_name_H-M   'P 1'
#
loop_
_entity.id
_entity.type
_entity.pdbx_description
1 polymer ?
#
loop_
_entity_poly.entity_id
_entity_poly.type
_entity_poly.pdbx_seq_one_letter_code
_entity_poly.pdbx_strand_id
1 'polypeptide(L)'
;MDHFRHITDYFLSYGRKSVPATQQPIGPKIKAVRINCIGDQKMFNKPDFEAVEISPTDPIFSKPDDTSDIADRIGLPIFTRRCRPNPKWANDEDNKIFKHESPFNNQDATFLHLCCDPKAKFDLSRGVIGWAWASRQWQNSVGSVIIVRQDKKPLFPLHAEALCKYCHHEIRALLAHSIGEYSPDEPLTKDAVLAMICRPTFSIYWYKLLEEKSKEGDRTALGTPFPYDIDTIEEGRTPS
;
A
#
# COMPACT_ATOMS: atom_id res chain seq x y z
N MET A 1 -0.84 -42.67 -3.42
CA MET A 1 0.28 -41.82 -2.98
C MET A 1 -0.26 -40.66 -2.14
N ASP A 2 -0.91 -40.95 -1.00
CA ASP A 2 -1.54 -39.95 -0.11
C ASP A 2 -0.74 -39.70 1.20
N HIS A 3 0.45 -40.29 1.32
CA HIS A 3 1.16 -40.33 2.60
C HIS A 3 1.96 -39.07 2.95
N PHE A 4 2.09 -38.08 2.05
CA PHE A 4 2.87 -36.86 2.32
C PHE A 4 2.02 -35.59 2.50
N ARG A 5 0.74 -35.60 2.12
CA ARG A 5 -0.15 -34.42 2.26
C ARG A 5 -0.31 -33.99 3.71
N HIS A 6 -0.47 -34.96 4.62
CA HIS A 6 -0.60 -34.67 6.05
C HIS A 6 0.69 -34.07 6.66
N ILE A 7 1.87 -34.43 6.15
CA ILE A 7 3.16 -33.89 6.61
C ILE A 7 3.33 -32.47 6.10
N THR A 8 2.99 -32.20 4.84
CA THR A 8 3.02 -30.83 4.30
C THR A 8 1.98 -29.92 4.97
N ASP A 9 0.79 -30.43 5.27
CA ASP A 9 -0.23 -29.67 6.03
C ASP A 9 0.21 -29.45 7.49
N TYR A 10 0.91 -30.41 8.08
CA TYR A 10 1.53 -30.27 9.40
C TYR A 10 2.61 -29.18 9.43
N PHE A 11 3.49 -29.09 8.43
CA PHE A 11 4.51 -28.03 8.38
C PHE A 11 3.96 -26.67 7.95
N LEU A 12 2.95 -26.63 7.07
CA LEU A 12 2.24 -25.40 6.72
C LEU A 12 1.45 -24.83 7.92
N SER A 13 0.94 -25.70 8.78
CA SER A 13 0.27 -25.28 10.02
C SER A 13 1.24 -24.89 11.14
N TYR A 14 2.41 -25.54 11.27
CA TYR A 14 3.46 -25.17 12.25
C TYR A 14 4.27 -23.92 11.87
N GLY A 15 4.28 -23.52 10.59
CA GLY A 15 4.81 -22.22 10.15
C GLY A 15 3.98 -21.04 10.66
N ARG A 16 2.74 -21.28 11.08
CA ARG A 16 2.08 -20.45 12.10
C ARG A 16 2.54 -21.00 13.44
N LYS A 17 3.28 -20.21 14.22
CA LYS A 17 3.04 -20.27 15.66
C LYS A 17 1.56 -19.92 15.84
N SER A 18 0.70 -20.92 16.01
CA SER A 18 -0.56 -20.69 16.68
C SER A 18 -0.15 -20.12 18.03
N VAL A 19 -0.38 -18.82 18.19
CA VAL A 19 -0.35 -18.21 19.50
C VAL A 19 -1.31 -19.07 20.35
N PRO A 20 -0.87 -19.60 21.50
CA PRO A 20 -1.77 -20.29 22.42
C PRO A 20 -3.04 -19.46 22.57
N ALA A 21 -4.21 -20.09 22.63
CA ALA A 21 -5.50 -19.39 22.76
C ALA A 21 -5.57 -18.43 23.98
N THR A 22 -4.56 -18.47 24.84
CA THR A 22 -4.31 -17.58 25.99
C THR A 22 -3.53 -16.28 25.71
N GLN A 23 -3.13 -16.00 24.47
CA GLN A 23 -2.40 -14.77 24.09
C GLN A 23 -2.97 -14.07 22.86
N GLN A 24 -4.29 -14.14 22.61
CA GLN A 24 -4.88 -13.17 21.69
C GLN A 24 -4.68 -11.78 22.30
N PRO A 25 -4.05 -10.83 21.59
CA PRO A 25 -3.86 -9.48 22.12
C PRO A 25 -5.24 -8.90 22.43
N ILE A 26 -5.48 -8.68 23.71
CA ILE A 26 -6.69 -8.06 24.26
C ILE A 26 -6.61 -6.59 23.86
N GLY A 27 -7.24 -6.23 22.74
CA GLY A 27 -7.27 -4.87 22.26
C GLY A 27 -8.05 -4.76 20.94
N PRO A 28 -8.63 -3.58 20.65
CA PRO A 28 -9.30 -3.35 19.39
C PRO A 28 -8.31 -3.56 18.24
N LYS A 29 -8.70 -4.37 17.26
CA LYS A 29 -7.87 -4.56 16.07
C LYS A 29 -7.84 -3.27 15.24
N ILE A 30 -6.70 -3.02 14.60
CA ILE A 30 -6.50 -1.84 13.77
C ILE A 30 -6.92 -2.17 12.34
N LYS A 31 -7.75 -1.32 11.75
CA LYS A 31 -8.14 -1.42 10.34
C LYS A 31 -6.99 -0.97 9.46
N ALA A 32 -6.53 -1.89 8.62
CA ALA A 32 -5.47 -1.72 7.66
C ALA A 32 -5.98 -2.15 6.27
N VAL A 33 -5.17 -1.94 5.25
CA VAL A 33 -5.52 -2.33 3.87
C VAL A 33 -4.42 -3.20 3.29
N ARG A 34 -4.82 -4.25 2.59
CA ARG A 34 -3.94 -5.03 1.73
C ARG A 34 -4.12 -4.55 0.29
N ILE A 35 -3.03 -4.07 -0.31
CA ILE A 35 -2.92 -3.81 -1.74
C ILE A 35 -2.55 -5.14 -2.40
N ASN A 36 -3.49 -5.75 -3.13
CA ASN A 36 -3.29 -7.05 -3.74
C ASN A 36 -2.53 -6.93 -5.07
N CYS A 37 -1.50 -7.76 -5.26
CA CYS A 37 -0.81 -7.90 -6.54
C CYS A 37 -1.63 -8.68 -7.57
N ILE A 38 -1.21 -8.62 -8.84
CA ILE A 38 -1.84 -9.32 -9.97
C ILE A 38 -2.03 -10.82 -9.69
N GLY A 39 -1.07 -11.46 -9.03
CA GLY A 39 -1.13 -12.88 -8.66
C GLY A 39 -2.32 -13.17 -7.75
N ASP A 40 -2.50 -12.38 -6.70
CA ASP A 40 -3.64 -12.56 -5.78
C ASP A 40 -4.98 -12.16 -6.42
N GLN A 41 -4.98 -11.11 -7.24
CA GLN A 41 -6.17 -10.67 -7.97
C GLN A 41 -6.64 -11.74 -8.95
N LYS A 42 -5.78 -12.17 -9.88
CA LYS A 42 -6.18 -13.08 -10.97
C LYS A 42 -6.37 -14.53 -10.49
N MET A 43 -5.57 -15.00 -9.53
CA MET A 43 -5.67 -16.40 -9.06
C MET A 43 -6.74 -16.62 -8.00
N PHE A 44 -7.03 -15.62 -7.16
CA PHE A 44 -7.99 -15.75 -6.05
C PHE A 44 -9.17 -14.79 -6.14
N ASN A 45 -9.32 -14.06 -7.26
CA ASN A 45 -10.37 -13.07 -7.46
C ASN A 45 -10.43 -12.04 -6.32
N LYS A 46 -9.25 -11.61 -5.84
CA LYS A 46 -9.13 -10.61 -4.79
C LYS A 46 -9.32 -9.21 -5.36
N PRO A 47 -9.96 -8.28 -4.62
CA PRO A 47 -10.03 -6.88 -5.04
C PRO A 47 -8.66 -6.22 -4.93
N ASP A 48 -8.45 -5.11 -5.65
CA ASP A 48 -7.20 -4.34 -5.62
C ASP A 48 -6.85 -3.89 -4.21
N PHE A 49 -7.85 -3.39 -3.48
CA PHE A 49 -7.74 -2.92 -2.10
C PHE A 49 -8.66 -3.74 -1.19
N GLU A 50 -8.09 -4.56 -0.31
CA GLU A 50 -8.82 -5.43 0.61
C GLU A 50 -8.70 -4.92 2.04
N ALA A 51 -9.83 -4.77 2.72
CA ALA A 51 -9.84 -4.43 4.15
C ALA A 51 -9.29 -5.60 4.96
N VAL A 52 -8.33 -5.31 5.85
CA VAL A 52 -7.74 -6.29 6.76
C VAL A 52 -7.67 -5.71 8.17
N GLU A 53 -7.58 -6.59 9.15
CA GLU A 53 -7.41 -6.19 10.55
C GLU A 53 -6.10 -6.75 11.08
N ILE A 54 -5.30 -5.91 11.74
CA ILE A 54 -4.04 -6.31 12.35
C ILE A 54 -4.03 -6.00 13.84
N SER A 55 -3.17 -6.70 14.57
CA SER A 55 -2.99 -6.44 16.00
C SER A 55 -2.28 -5.09 16.24
N PRO A 56 -2.62 -4.35 17.31
CA PRO A 56 -1.85 -3.19 17.75
C PRO A 56 -0.37 -3.44 18.06
N THR A 57 -0.01 -4.72 18.25
CA THR A 57 1.37 -5.20 18.47
C THR A 57 1.95 -5.91 17.25
N ASP A 58 1.30 -5.79 16.08
CA ASP A 58 1.85 -6.34 14.84
C ASP A 58 3.25 -5.74 14.57
N PRO A 59 4.24 -6.56 14.15
CA PRO A 59 5.59 -6.09 13.87
C PRO A 59 5.68 -4.91 12.91
N ILE A 60 4.69 -4.67 12.04
CA ILE A 60 4.67 -3.50 11.14
C ILE A 60 4.83 -2.16 11.88
N PHE A 61 4.40 -2.06 13.14
CA PHE A 61 4.53 -0.83 13.94
C PHE A 61 5.91 -0.64 14.59
N SER A 62 6.74 -1.69 14.64
CA SER A 62 8.08 -1.64 15.26
C SER A 62 9.21 -1.87 14.27
N LYS A 63 8.91 -2.60 13.18
CA LYS A 63 9.83 -2.96 12.11
C LYS A 63 9.06 -3.00 10.79
N PRO A 64 8.59 -1.84 10.30
CA PRO A 64 8.02 -1.75 8.95
C PRO A 64 9.09 -2.09 7.90
N ASP A 65 8.66 -2.49 6.71
CA ASP A 65 9.58 -2.62 5.57
C ASP A 65 9.93 -1.23 5.03
N ASP A 66 8.96 -0.30 5.00
CA ASP A 66 9.17 1.08 4.53
C ASP A 66 8.05 2.06 4.97
N THR A 67 8.24 3.34 4.62
CA THR A 67 7.23 4.41 4.64
C THR A 67 7.05 5.00 3.23
N SER A 68 6.24 6.06 3.08
CA SER A 68 6.05 6.76 1.81
C SER A 68 6.37 8.24 1.97
N ASP A 69 7.37 8.73 1.23
CA ASP A 69 7.75 10.15 1.19
C ASP A 69 6.54 11.04 0.84
N ILE A 70 5.69 10.58 -0.09
CA ILE A 70 4.50 11.31 -0.54
C ILE A 70 3.48 11.37 0.59
N ALA A 71 3.19 10.22 1.21
CA ALA A 71 2.20 10.12 2.28
C ALA A 71 2.60 10.97 3.51
N ASP A 72 3.89 10.99 3.84
CA ASP A 72 4.44 11.83 4.91
C ASP A 72 4.26 13.33 4.59
N ARG A 73 4.54 13.75 3.34
CA ARG A 73 4.40 15.15 2.92
C ARG A 73 2.95 15.67 2.93
N ILE A 74 1.98 14.82 2.61
CA ILE A 74 0.56 15.20 2.67
C ILE A 74 -0.04 15.08 4.08
N GLY A 75 0.72 14.57 5.06
CA GLY A 75 0.25 14.42 6.44
C GLY A 75 -0.61 13.18 6.68
N LEU A 76 -0.43 12.12 5.89
CA LEU A 76 -1.00 10.79 6.11
C LEU A 76 0.14 9.77 6.28
N PRO A 77 0.93 9.87 7.36
CA PRO A 77 2.06 8.97 7.55
C PRO A 77 1.60 7.51 7.66
N ILE A 78 2.19 6.64 6.84
CA ILE A 78 1.88 5.21 6.78
C ILE A 78 3.11 4.34 7.02
N PHE A 79 2.88 3.11 7.47
CA PHE A 79 3.83 2.01 7.42
C PHE A 79 3.38 1.00 6.38
N THR A 80 4.36 0.42 5.69
CA THR A 80 4.11 -0.63 4.71
C THR A 80 4.91 -1.89 5.04
N ARG A 81 4.36 -3.05 4.67
CA ARG A 81 5.04 -4.35 4.77
C ARG A 81 4.60 -5.25 3.63
N ARG A 82 5.55 -5.84 2.94
CA ARG A 82 5.29 -6.83 1.88
C ARG A 82 4.77 -8.12 2.49
N CYS A 83 3.74 -8.66 1.86
CA CYS A 83 3.22 -9.99 2.18
C CYS A 83 4.17 -11.06 1.63
N ARG A 84 4.19 -12.22 2.29
CA ARG A 84 4.79 -13.40 1.69
C ARG A 84 4.02 -13.76 0.41
N PRO A 85 4.69 -13.99 -0.72
CA PRO A 85 4.05 -14.43 -1.96
C PRO A 85 3.26 -15.73 -1.74
N ASN A 86 2.13 -15.88 -2.43
CA ASN A 86 1.37 -17.12 -2.36
C ASN A 86 2.08 -18.21 -3.19
N PRO A 87 2.39 -19.38 -2.61
CA PRO A 87 3.12 -20.42 -3.33
C PRO A 87 2.39 -20.95 -4.58
N LYS A 88 1.05 -20.76 -4.66
CA LYS A 88 0.26 -21.21 -5.82
C LYS A 88 0.55 -20.45 -7.10
N TRP A 89 0.92 -19.17 -7.04
CA TRP A 89 1.32 -18.39 -8.22
C TRP A 89 2.80 -18.01 -8.21
N ALA A 90 3.45 -17.95 -7.04
CA ALA A 90 4.84 -17.52 -6.94
C ALA A 90 5.83 -18.50 -7.61
N ASN A 91 5.45 -19.78 -7.71
CA ASN A 91 6.28 -20.83 -8.32
C ASN A 91 5.77 -21.24 -9.72
N ASP A 92 4.82 -20.50 -10.29
CA ASP A 92 4.13 -20.84 -11.54
C ASP A 92 4.29 -19.70 -12.56
N GLU A 93 5.54 -19.50 -13.00
CA GLU A 93 5.94 -18.40 -13.89
C GLU A 93 5.38 -18.54 -15.31
N ASP A 94 5.02 -19.76 -15.73
CA ASP A 94 4.45 -20.08 -17.05
C ASP A 94 2.92 -20.04 -17.08
N ASN A 95 2.29 -19.60 -15.99
CA ASN A 95 0.84 -19.64 -15.88
C ASN A 95 0.18 -18.66 -16.87
N LYS A 96 -0.55 -19.23 -17.85
CA LYS A 96 -1.29 -18.49 -18.88
C LYS A 96 -2.30 -17.49 -18.31
N ILE A 97 -2.75 -17.66 -17.07
CA ILE A 97 -3.66 -16.72 -16.38
C ILE A 97 -3.06 -15.31 -16.34
N PHE A 98 -1.74 -15.18 -16.23
CA PHE A 98 -1.09 -13.88 -16.07
C PHE A 98 -0.75 -13.18 -17.39
N LYS A 99 -0.93 -13.81 -18.56
CA LYS A 99 -0.76 -13.19 -19.90
C LYS A 99 0.56 -12.41 -20.07
N HIS A 100 1.69 -12.98 -19.62
CA HIS A 100 3.03 -12.37 -19.64
C HIS A 100 3.28 -11.24 -18.62
N GLU A 101 2.32 -10.94 -17.75
CA GLU A 101 2.56 -10.05 -16.61
C GLU A 101 3.16 -10.85 -15.46
N SER A 102 4.07 -10.23 -14.70
CA SER A 102 4.55 -10.83 -13.46
C SER A 102 3.39 -10.90 -12.45
N PRO A 103 3.12 -12.06 -11.82
CA PRO A 103 2.10 -12.14 -10.77
C PRO A 103 2.47 -11.31 -9.53
N PHE A 104 3.74 -10.92 -9.39
CA PHE A 104 4.18 -10.02 -8.34
C PHE A 104 3.91 -8.54 -8.63
N ASN A 105 3.44 -8.20 -9.82
CA ASN A 105 3.22 -6.82 -10.21
C ASN A 105 2.18 -6.16 -9.28
N ASN A 106 2.54 -4.99 -8.75
CA ASN A 106 1.72 -4.18 -7.87
C ASN A 106 2.11 -2.72 -8.06
N GLN A 107 1.62 -2.12 -9.15
CA GLN A 107 1.97 -0.75 -9.52
C GLN A 107 1.51 0.27 -8.48
N ASP A 108 0.36 0.05 -7.84
CA ASP A 108 -0.12 0.90 -6.75
C ASP A 108 0.91 0.99 -5.61
N ALA A 109 1.44 -0.15 -5.17
CA ALA A 109 2.51 -0.17 -4.19
C ALA A 109 3.81 0.45 -4.71
N THR A 110 4.17 0.23 -5.98
CA THR A 110 5.36 0.86 -6.57
C THR A 110 5.26 2.39 -6.58
N PHE A 111 4.14 2.95 -7.05
CA PHE A 111 3.96 4.40 -7.14
C PHE A 111 3.78 5.06 -5.78
N LEU A 112 3.19 4.35 -4.81
CA LEU A 112 3.14 4.79 -3.41
C LEU A 112 4.52 5.05 -2.81
N HIS A 113 5.56 4.34 -3.27
CA HIS A 113 6.92 4.44 -2.76
C HIS A 113 7.88 5.18 -3.70
N LEU A 114 7.37 6.04 -4.60
CA LEU A 114 8.24 6.95 -5.36
C LEU A 114 9.00 7.88 -4.40
N CYS A 115 10.30 8.03 -4.63
CA CYS A 115 11.13 8.90 -3.80
C CYS A 115 10.90 10.38 -4.14
N CYS A 116 10.62 11.16 -3.09
CA CYS A 116 10.49 12.62 -3.14
C CYS A 116 11.50 13.31 -2.21
N ASP A 117 12.61 12.67 -1.85
CA ASP A 117 13.74 13.34 -1.20
C ASP A 117 14.67 13.95 -2.27
N PRO A 118 14.77 15.29 -2.38
CA PRO A 118 15.62 15.94 -3.37
C PRO A 118 17.11 15.66 -3.16
N LYS A 119 17.50 15.22 -1.95
CA LYS A 119 18.87 14.90 -1.54
C LYS A 119 19.19 13.41 -1.67
N ALA A 120 18.21 12.57 -2.04
CA ALA A 120 18.43 11.15 -2.22
C ALA A 120 19.50 10.91 -3.29
N LYS A 121 20.56 10.18 -2.90
CA LYS A 121 21.65 9.80 -3.78
C LYS A 121 21.45 8.37 -4.24
N PHE A 122 21.74 8.12 -5.51
CA PHE A 122 21.80 6.77 -6.05
C PHE A 122 22.79 5.91 -5.24
N ASP A 123 22.31 4.78 -4.75
CA ASP A 123 23.11 3.77 -4.04
C ASP A 123 22.56 2.39 -4.39
N LEU A 124 23.16 1.76 -5.39
CA LEU A 124 22.76 0.44 -5.87
C LEU A 124 22.92 -0.65 -4.79
N SER A 125 23.90 -0.51 -3.88
CA SER A 125 24.17 -1.50 -2.83
C SER A 125 23.03 -1.55 -1.81
N ARG A 126 22.39 -0.40 -1.58
CA ARG A 126 21.21 -0.25 -0.72
C ARG A 126 19.89 -0.29 -1.50
N GLY A 127 19.96 -0.47 -2.82
CA GLY A 127 18.79 -0.47 -3.71
C GLY A 127 18.12 0.91 -3.85
N VAL A 128 18.81 1.99 -3.51
CA VAL A 128 18.29 3.36 -3.64
C VAL A 128 18.55 3.84 -5.07
N ILE A 129 17.47 4.16 -5.80
CA ILE A 129 17.57 4.73 -7.15
C ILE A 129 17.60 6.26 -7.08
N GLY A 130 16.81 6.85 -6.18
CA GLY A 130 16.78 8.28 -5.89
C GLY A 130 15.52 8.97 -6.41
N TRP A 131 15.59 10.30 -6.47
CA TRP A 131 14.48 11.18 -6.85
C TRP A 131 13.65 10.67 -8.03
N ALA A 132 12.32 10.72 -7.91
CA ALA A 132 11.34 10.30 -8.91
C ALA A 132 11.24 8.79 -9.18
N TRP A 133 12.02 7.96 -8.48
CA TRP A 133 11.99 6.51 -8.63
C TRP A 133 11.71 5.83 -7.31
N ALA A 134 10.95 4.73 -7.36
CA ALA A 134 10.85 3.83 -6.22
C ALA A 134 12.18 3.11 -5.99
N SER A 135 12.48 2.69 -4.76
CA SER A 135 13.67 1.86 -4.51
C SER A 135 13.52 0.48 -5.17
N ARG A 136 14.64 -0.23 -5.36
CA ARG A 136 14.68 -1.51 -6.09
C ARG A 136 13.71 -2.55 -5.52
N GLN A 137 13.49 -2.55 -4.21
CA GLN A 137 12.57 -3.45 -3.52
C GLN A 137 11.09 -3.19 -3.85
N TRP A 138 10.77 -1.97 -4.28
CA TRP A 138 9.42 -1.55 -4.68
C TRP A 138 9.23 -1.50 -6.20
N GLN A 139 10.29 -1.73 -6.98
CA GLN A 139 10.19 -1.90 -8.43
C GLN A 139 10.10 -3.37 -8.86
N ASN A 140 10.68 -4.29 -8.08
CA ASN A 140 10.85 -5.69 -8.49
C ASN A 140 10.15 -6.66 -7.54
N SER A 141 9.37 -7.56 -8.14
CA SER A 141 8.69 -8.67 -7.45
C SER A 141 7.90 -8.24 -6.20
N VAL A 142 7.27 -7.06 -6.22
CA VAL A 142 6.67 -6.40 -5.04
C VAL A 142 5.72 -7.33 -4.28
N GLY A 143 4.81 -7.98 -4.99
CA GLY A 143 3.76 -8.81 -4.40
C GLY A 143 2.71 -7.96 -3.68
N SER A 144 1.85 -8.62 -2.91
CA SER A 144 0.83 -7.91 -2.12
C SER A 144 1.46 -7.20 -0.94
N VAL A 145 0.87 -6.10 -0.49
CA VAL A 145 1.44 -5.22 0.55
C VAL A 145 0.36 -4.89 1.57
N ILE A 146 0.70 -4.92 2.87
CA ILE A 146 -0.13 -4.35 3.93
C ILE A 146 0.30 -2.92 4.15
N ILE A 147 -0.67 -2.01 4.20
CA ILE A 147 -0.48 -0.62 4.57
C ILE A 147 -1.33 -0.29 5.80
N VAL A 148 -0.78 0.50 6.71
CA VAL A 148 -1.47 0.97 7.92
C VAL A 148 -0.99 2.38 8.27
N ARG A 149 -1.84 3.17 8.94
CA ARG A 149 -1.42 4.48 9.45
C ARG A 149 -0.49 4.33 10.64
N GLN A 150 0.54 5.18 10.70
CA GLN A 150 1.49 5.19 11.82
C GLN A 150 0.82 5.54 13.15
N ASP A 151 -0.19 6.41 13.12
CA ASP A 151 -1.00 6.82 14.27
C ASP A 151 -2.06 5.79 14.71
N LYS A 152 -2.08 4.60 14.08
CA LYS A 152 -3.03 3.50 14.36
C LYS A 152 -4.50 3.85 14.14
N LYS A 153 -4.81 5.01 13.54
CA LYS A 153 -6.18 5.31 13.13
C LYS A 153 -6.61 4.36 12.00
N PRO A 154 -7.92 4.08 11.87
CA PRO A 154 -8.44 3.26 10.78
C PRO A 154 -8.00 3.74 9.40
N LEU A 155 -7.59 2.79 8.56
CA LEU A 155 -7.38 2.99 7.12
C LEU A 155 -8.35 2.10 6.35
N PHE A 156 -9.20 2.70 5.52
CA PHE A 156 -10.19 1.98 4.70
C PHE A 156 -9.68 1.76 3.27
N PRO A 157 -10.19 0.76 2.53
CA PRO A 157 -9.79 0.49 1.15
C PRO A 157 -9.84 1.72 0.24
N LEU A 158 -10.87 2.56 0.35
CA LEU A 158 -10.97 3.78 -0.45
C LEU A 158 -9.89 4.82 -0.11
N HIS A 159 -9.41 4.88 1.14
CA HIS A 159 -8.28 5.75 1.49
C HIS A 159 -7.00 5.27 0.81
N ALA A 160 -6.77 3.96 0.83
CA ALA A 160 -5.63 3.34 0.18
C ALA A 160 -5.68 3.55 -1.34
N GLU A 161 -6.85 3.35 -1.95
CA GLU A 161 -7.09 3.59 -3.37
C GLU A 161 -6.81 5.05 -3.73
N ALA A 162 -7.39 6.00 -2.98
CA ALA A 162 -7.16 7.42 -3.23
C ALA A 162 -5.69 7.80 -3.11
N LEU A 163 -4.99 7.28 -2.09
CA LEU A 163 -3.57 7.54 -1.90
C LEU A 163 -2.73 6.96 -3.03
N CYS A 164 -2.94 5.70 -3.40
CA CYS A 164 -2.16 5.05 -4.46
C CYS A 164 -2.41 5.70 -5.82
N LYS A 165 -3.67 5.97 -6.17
CA LYS A 165 -4.01 6.63 -7.43
C LYS A 165 -3.56 8.10 -7.48
N TYR A 166 -3.56 8.81 -6.35
CA TYR A 166 -2.93 10.14 -6.26
C TYR A 166 -1.43 10.07 -6.58
N CYS A 167 -0.72 9.10 -5.98
CA CYS A 167 0.71 8.90 -6.23
C CYS A 167 0.97 8.55 -7.72
N HIS A 168 0.14 7.69 -8.30
CA HIS A 168 0.29 7.21 -9.67
C HIS A 168 -0.12 8.27 -10.71
N HIS A 169 -1.24 8.97 -10.54
CA HIS A 169 -1.79 9.82 -11.61
C HIS A 169 -1.38 11.29 -11.47
N GLU A 170 -1.29 11.81 -10.25
CA GLU A 170 -0.95 13.22 -10.02
C GLU A 170 0.56 13.36 -9.76
N ILE A 171 1.10 12.61 -8.80
CA ILE A 171 2.49 12.82 -8.36
C ILE A 171 3.51 12.27 -9.35
N ARG A 172 3.26 11.10 -9.96
CA ARG A 172 4.15 10.56 -11.00
C ARG A 172 4.33 11.54 -12.15
N ALA A 173 3.29 12.28 -12.56
CA ALA A 173 3.39 13.26 -13.63
C ALA A 173 4.31 14.42 -13.23
N LEU A 174 4.17 14.96 -12.02
CA LEU A 174 5.05 16.03 -11.51
C LEU A 174 6.51 15.56 -11.44
N LEU A 175 6.74 14.35 -10.94
CA LEU A 175 8.07 13.75 -10.86
C LEU A 175 8.66 13.49 -12.25
N ALA A 176 7.88 12.95 -13.20
CA ALA A 176 8.25 12.77 -14.61
C ALA A 176 8.77 14.06 -15.23
N HIS A 177 8.02 15.14 -15.00
CA HIS A 177 8.33 16.44 -15.55
C HIS A 177 9.65 16.96 -15.00
N SER A 178 9.92 16.77 -13.71
CA SER A 178 11.17 17.21 -13.09
C SER A 178 12.41 16.44 -13.58
N ILE A 179 12.23 15.23 -14.11
CA ILE A 179 13.33 14.43 -14.69
C ILE A 179 13.40 14.55 -16.22
N GLY A 180 12.59 15.41 -16.83
CA GLY A 180 12.63 15.72 -18.26
C GLY A 180 11.92 14.73 -19.18
N GLU A 181 10.98 13.92 -18.67
CA GLU A 181 10.20 12.99 -19.51
C GLU A 181 9.28 13.70 -20.54
N TYR A 182 8.96 14.99 -20.34
CA TYR A 182 8.09 15.78 -21.22
C TYR A 182 8.83 16.77 -22.13
N SER A 183 10.04 16.43 -22.58
CA SER A 183 10.76 17.23 -23.59
C SER A 183 9.84 17.55 -24.80
N PRO A 184 9.81 18.79 -25.32
CA PRO A 184 10.78 19.88 -25.11
C PRO A 184 10.49 20.83 -23.93
N ASP A 185 9.47 20.57 -23.10
CA ASP A 185 9.13 21.46 -21.99
C ASP A 185 10.26 21.50 -20.94
N GLU A 186 10.52 22.70 -20.39
CA GLU A 186 11.58 22.88 -19.38
C GLU A 186 11.24 22.12 -18.10
N PRO A 187 12.10 21.22 -17.60
CA PRO A 187 11.82 20.42 -16.42
C PRO A 187 11.48 21.26 -15.18
N LEU A 188 10.43 20.86 -14.45
CA LEU A 188 10.11 21.46 -13.16
C LEU A 188 11.27 21.29 -12.17
N THR A 189 11.54 22.34 -11.39
CA THR A 189 12.51 22.22 -10.29
C THR A 189 11.98 21.26 -9.22
N LYS A 190 12.89 20.60 -8.50
CA LYS A 190 12.49 19.72 -7.38
C LYS A 190 11.67 20.47 -6.34
N ASP A 191 12.03 21.70 -6.01
CA ASP A 191 11.32 22.53 -5.04
C ASP A 191 9.89 22.86 -5.51
N ALA A 192 9.70 23.15 -6.80
CA ALA A 192 8.37 23.37 -7.37
C ALA A 192 7.50 22.11 -7.26
N VAL A 193 8.05 20.93 -7.58
CA VAL A 193 7.35 19.65 -7.38
C VAL A 193 6.97 19.46 -5.91
N LEU A 194 7.91 19.66 -4.98
CA LEU A 194 7.65 19.48 -3.56
C LEU A 194 6.58 20.43 -3.01
N ALA A 195 6.51 21.67 -3.50
CA ALA A 195 5.48 22.62 -3.12
C ALA A 195 4.06 22.15 -3.54
N MET A 196 3.96 21.37 -4.62
CA MET A 196 2.70 20.81 -5.11
C MET A 196 2.32 19.48 -4.42
N ILE A 197 3.25 18.78 -3.78
CA ILE A 197 2.95 17.58 -3.00
C ILE A 197 2.55 17.99 -1.58
N CYS A 198 1.27 18.31 -1.40
CA CYS A 198 0.74 18.80 -0.13
C CYS A 198 -0.67 18.29 0.18
N ARG A 199 -1.12 18.50 1.43
CA ARG A 199 -2.46 18.07 1.85
C ARG A 199 -3.58 18.66 0.97
N PRO A 200 -3.62 19.97 0.65
CA PRO A 200 -4.68 20.54 -0.19
C PRO A 200 -4.84 19.87 -1.56
N THR A 201 -3.73 19.56 -2.25
CA THR A 201 -3.79 18.89 -3.56
C THR A 201 -4.33 17.47 -3.45
N PHE A 202 -3.97 16.74 -2.38
CA PHE A 202 -4.57 15.45 -2.10
C PHE A 202 -6.06 15.56 -1.73
N SER A 203 -6.48 16.60 -0.99
CA SER A 203 -7.90 16.85 -0.70
C SER A 203 -8.71 17.06 -1.99
N ILE A 204 -8.18 17.84 -2.93
CA ILE A 204 -8.81 18.05 -4.25
C ILE A 204 -8.96 16.70 -4.97
N TYR A 205 -7.89 15.90 -4.98
CA TYR A 205 -7.92 14.57 -5.60
C TYR A 205 -8.95 13.64 -4.95
N TRP A 206 -9.04 13.63 -3.62
CA TRP A 206 -10.03 12.84 -2.89
C TRP A 206 -11.46 13.13 -3.34
N TYR A 207 -11.85 14.41 -3.40
CA TYR A 207 -13.21 14.78 -3.81
C TYR A 207 -13.47 14.51 -5.30
N LYS A 208 -12.46 14.67 -6.16
CA LYS A 208 -12.53 14.26 -7.57
C LYS A 208 -12.82 12.76 -7.69
N LEU A 209 -12.09 11.92 -6.94
CA LEU A 209 -12.31 10.46 -6.92
C LEU A 209 -13.71 10.09 -6.44
N LEU A 210 -14.21 10.76 -5.39
CA LEU A 210 -15.58 10.52 -4.89
C LEU A 210 -16.63 10.88 -5.94
N GLU A 211 -16.44 11.97 -6.67
CA GLU A 211 -17.33 12.38 -7.75
C GLU A 211 -17.32 11.35 -8.91
N GLU A 212 -16.14 10.87 -9.31
CA GLU A 212 -15.97 9.83 -10.32
C GLU A 212 -16.69 8.54 -9.92
N LYS A 213 -16.44 8.04 -8.69
CA LYS A 213 -17.12 6.85 -8.16
C LYS A 213 -18.64 7.02 -8.07
N SER A 214 -19.12 8.22 -7.72
CA SER A 214 -20.55 8.51 -7.72
C SER A 214 -21.15 8.44 -9.12
N LYS A 215 -20.43 8.90 -10.16
CA LYS A 215 -20.87 8.81 -11.56
C LYS A 215 -20.90 7.36 -12.06
N GLU A 216 -20.01 6.52 -11.55
CA GLU A 216 -19.95 5.07 -11.82
C GLU A 216 -20.99 4.25 -11.03
N GLY A 217 -21.74 4.89 -10.13
CA GLY A 217 -22.80 4.25 -9.35
C GLY A 217 -22.35 3.60 -8.05
N ASP A 218 -21.08 3.76 -7.64
CA ASP A 218 -20.58 3.29 -6.35
C ASP A 218 -21.00 4.25 -5.22
N ARG A 219 -22.17 3.98 -4.65
CA ARG A 219 -22.71 4.74 -3.52
C ARG A 219 -21.98 4.48 -2.20
N THR A 220 -21.15 3.43 -2.10
CA THR A 220 -20.42 3.13 -0.86
C THR A 220 -19.28 4.11 -0.61
N ALA A 221 -18.76 4.72 -1.67
CA ALA A 221 -17.73 5.74 -1.60
C ALA A 221 -18.18 7.00 -0.80
N LEU A 222 -19.43 7.42 -0.95
CA LEU A 222 -19.98 8.62 -0.30
C LEU A 222 -20.10 8.48 1.23
N GLY A 223 -20.17 7.25 1.75
CA GLY A 223 -20.24 6.98 3.19
C GLY A 223 -18.87 6.89 3.87
N THR A 224 -17.78 6.90 3.10
CA THR A 224 -16.42 6.78 3.66
C THR A 224 -15.93 8.16 4.12
N PRO A 225 -15.51 8.32 5.39
CA PRO A 225 -15.01 9.60 5.87
C PRO A 225 -13.71 9.98 5.17
N PHE A 226 -13.47 11.28 5.05
CA PHE A 226 -12.19 11.80 4.58
C PHE A 226 -11.04 11.28 5.48
N PRO A 227 -9.88 10.86 4.94
CA PRO A 227 -8.83 10.23 5.73
C PRO A 227 -8.37 11.03 6.96
N TYR A 228 -8.44 12.36 6.92
CA TYR A 228 -7.97 13.22 8.01
C TYR A 228 -9.01 13.47 9.10
N ASP A 229 -10.28 13.16 8.84
CA ASP A 229 -11.41 13.42 9.75
C ASP A 229 -11.74 12.22 10.63
N ILE A 230 -10.85 11.21 10.64
CA ILE A 230 -11.02 9.99 11.40
C ILE A 230 -10.35 10.19 12.75
N ASP A 231 -11.12 10.02 13.81
CA ASP A 231 -10.59 9.98 15.17
C ASP A 231 -10.27 8.55 15.59
N THR A 232 -9.36 8.43 16.55
CA THR A 232 -9.15 7.17 17.27
C THR A 232 -10.46 6.77 17.92
N ILE A 233 -10.84 5.49 17.80
CA ILE A 233 -12.01 4.94 18.51
C ILE A 233 -11.84 5.30 19.98
N GLU A 234 -12.71 6.18 20.50
CA GLU A 234 -12.71 6.55 21.92
C GLU A 234 -12.89 5.27 22.73
N GLU A 235 -11.94 5.01 23.64
CA GLU A 235 -12.10 3.98 24.65
C GLU A 235 -13.34 4.30 25.49
N GLY A 236 -14.26 3.34 25.53
CA GLY A 236 -15.55 3.37 26.20
C GLY A 236 -15.75 4.45 27.26
N ARG A 237 -16.51 5.49 26.91
CA ARG A 237 -17.38 6.16 27.88
C ARG A 237 -18.44 5.14 28.34
N THR A 238 -18.20 4.50 29.48
CA THR A 238 -19.31 3.98 30.28
C THR A 238 -20.16 5.15 30.74
N PRO A 239 -21.49 5.14 30.50
CA PRO A 239 -22.37 6.17 31.03
C PRO A 239 -22.40 6.04 32.55
N SER A 240 -22.05 7.12 33.24
CA SER A 240 -22.33 7.35 34.66
C SER A 240 -23.79 7.72 34.88
#